data_AF-A0A497JDF1-F1
#
_entry.id   AF-A0A497JDF1-F1
#
_cell.length_a   1.000
_cell.length_b   1.000
_cell.length_c   1.000
_cell.angle_alpha   90.00
_cell.angle_beta   90.00
_cell.angle_gamma   90.00
#
_symmetry.space_group_name_H-M   'P 1'
#
loop_
_entity.id
_entity.type
_entity.pdbx_description
1 polymer ?
#
loop_
_entity_poly.entity_id
_entity_poly.type
_entity_poly.pdbx_seq_one_letter_code
_entity_poly.pdbx_strand_id
1 'polypeptide(L)' 'MDISKHVLVPKHEVLTEEEAEKVLKKYNITKSQLPKILISDPMVKKIGAKVGDIIKITRESPTAGESIFYRVVVSE' A
#
# COMPACT_ATOMS: atom_id res chain seq x y z
N MET A 1 9.17 -19.18 9.14
CA MET A 1 7.69 -19.09 9.07
C MET A 1 7.32 -17.92 8.19
N ASP A 2 6.85 -18.18 6.97
CA ASP A 2 6.50 -17.15 5.99
C ASP A 2 5.20 -16.43 6.36
N ILE A 3 5.33 -15.18 6.79
CA ILE A 3 4.21 -14.34 7.26
C ILE A 3 3.19 -14.12 6.12
N SER A 4 3.64 -14.03 4.86
CA SER A 4 2.80 -13.74 3.69
C SER A 4 1.83 -14.84 3.25
N LYS A 5 1.86 -16.04 3.85
CA LYS A 5 0.92 -17.13 3.52
C LYS A 5 -0.27 -17.23 4.47
N HIS A 6 -0.39 -16.33 5.45
CA HIS A 6 -1.56 -16.30 6.30
C HIS A 6 -2.76 -15.81 5.49
N VAL A 7 -3.89 -16.51 5.61
CA VAL A 7 -5.19 -16.20 5.00
C VAL A 7 -5.63 -14.74 5.24
N LEU A 8 -5.09 -14.10 6.28
CA LEU A 8 -5.39 -12.73 6.71
C LEU A 8 -4.47 -11.65 6.10
N VAL A 9 -3.46 -12.01 5.29
CA VAL A 9 -2.53 -11.02 4.72
C VAL A 9 -3.06 -10.51 3.37
N PRO A 10 -3.42 -9.22 3.27
CA PRO A 10 -3.91 -8.66 2.03
C PRO A 10 -2.80 -8.59 0.96
N LYS A 11 -3.20 -8.51 -0.31
CA LYS A 11 -2.25 -8.34 -1.42
C LYS A 11 -1.68 -6.92 -1.38
N HIS A 12 -0.36 -6.80 -1.43
CA HIS A 12 0.32 -5.51 -1.44
C HIS A 12 1.08 -5.37 -2.75
N GLU A 13 0.83 -4.29 -3.47
CA GLU A 13 1.44 -3.97 -4.77
C GLU A 13 2.00 -2.56 -4.72
N VAL A 14 3.20 -2.37 -5.26
CA VAL A 14 3.79 -1.03 -5.41
C VAL A 14 3.20 -0.40 -6.66
N LEU A 15 2.61 0.78 -6.52
CA LEU A 15 2.11 1.54 -7.66
C LEU A 15 3.27 2.19 -8.41
N THR A 16 3.14 2.24 -9.72
CA THR A 16 4.00 3.08 -10.56
C THR A 16 3.71 4.56 -10.34
N GLU A 17 4.65 5.43 -10.72
CA GLU A 17 4.49 6.88 -10.56
C GLU A 17 3.25 7.43 -11.28
N GLU A 18 2.94 6.90 -12.47
CA GLU A 18 1.75 7.25 -13.23
C GLU A 18 0.44 6.84 -12.52
N GLU A 19 0.39 5.64 -11.94
CA GLU A 19 -0.78 5.16 -11.21
C GLU A 19 -0.95 5.90 -9.89
N ALA A 20 0.15 6.16 -9.19
CA ALA A 20 0.17 6.98 -8.00
C ALA A 20 -0.42 8.37 -8.28
N GLU A 21 0.00 9.03 -9.37
CA GLU A 21 -0.51 10.34 -9.75
C GLU A 21 -2.01 10.29 -10.11
N LYS A 22 -2.44 9.25 -10.84
CA LYS A 22 -3.88 9.02 -11.14
C LYS A 22 -4.70 8.85 -9.87
N VAL A 23 -4.21 8.11 -8.88
CA VAL A 23 -4.88 7.92 -7.59
C VAL A 23 -4.96 9.23 -6.82
N LEU A 24 -3.84 9.97 -6.71
CA LEU A 24 -3.80 11.26 -6.03
C LEU A 24 -4.76 12.28 -6.68
N LYS A 25 -4.79 12.34 -8.02
CA LYS A 25 -5.75 13.16 -8.78
C LYS A 25 -7.20 12.73 -8.58
N LYS A 26 -7.46 11.41 -8.64
CA LYS A 26 -8.82 10.85 -8.51
C LYS A 26 -9.45 11.18 -7.14
N TYR A 27 -8.67 11.10 -6.07
CA TYR A 27 -9.12 11.41 -4.72
C TYR A 27 -8.86 12.86 -4.32
N ASN A 28 -8.21 13.64 -5.18
CA ASN A 28 -7.81 15.02 -4.94
C ASN A 28 -7.05 15.22 -3.61
N ILE A 29 -6.14 14.29 -3.32
CA ILE A 29 -5.31 14.25 -2.10
C ILE A 29 -3.83 14.32 -2.43
N THR A 30 -3.04 14.71 -1.44
CA THR A 30 -1.57 14.73 -1.51
C THR A 30 -0.97 13.47 -0.89
N LYS A 31 0.27 13.12 -1.26
CA LYS A 31 1.00 11.96 -0.69
C LYS A 31 1.04 12.01 0.84
N SER A 32 1.13 13.20 1.44
CA SER A 32 1.15 13.40 2.90
C SER A 32 -0.16 13.07 3.60
N GLN A 33 -1.29 13.08 2.88
CA GLN A 33 -2.61 12.74 3.43
C GLN A 33 -2.88 11.24 3.41
N LEU A 34 -2.07 10.46 2.71
CA LEU A 34 -2.17 9.01 2.74
C LEU A 34 -1.64 8.46 4.06
N PRO A 35 -2.24 7.39 4.59
CA PRO A 35 -1.69 6.66 5.72
C PRO A 35 -0.23 6.25 5.44
N LYS A 36 0.64 6.49 6.40
CA LYS A 36 2.07 6.21 6.27
C LYS A 36 2.37 4.76 6.63
N ILE A 37 3.36 4.16 5.98
CA ILE A 37 3.92 2.86 6.32
C ILE A 37 5.44 2.97 6.41
N LEU A 38 6.04 2.35 7.42
CA LEU A 38 7.48 2.42 7.61
C LEU A 38 8.19 1.51 6.60
N ILE A 39 9.33 1.96 6.09
CA ILE A 39 10.23 1.11 5.30
C ILE A 39 10.77 -0.08 6.10
N SER A 40 10.73 0.02 7.42
CA SER A 40 11.09 -1.07 8.34
C SER A 40 10.09 -2.24 8.33
N ASP A 41 8.87 -2.04 7.79
CA ASP A 41 7.84 -3.07 7.76
C ASP A 41 8.26 -4.28 6.89
N PRO A 42 8.07 -5.52 7.37
CA PRO A 42 8.47 -6.72 6.64
C PRO A 42 7.85 -6.85 5.25
N MET A 43 6.60 -6.40 5.09
CA MET A 43 5.89 -6.48 3.82
C MET A 43 6.45 -5.46 2.83
N VAL A 44 6.77 -4.25 3.29
CA VAL A 44 7.41 -3.20 2.47
C VAL A 44 8.78 -3.67 1.95
N LYS A 45 9.61 -4.25 2.84
CA LYS A 45 10.90 -4.83 2.47
C LYS A 45 10.75 -5.98 1.47
N LYS A 46 9.72 -6.81 1.62
CA LYS A 46 9.48 -7.95 0.74
C LYS A 46 9.10 -7.55 -0.68
N ILE A 47 8.34 -6.46 -0.84
CA ILE A 47 7.93 -5.95 -2.15
C ILE A 47 9.00 -5.01 -2.75
N GLY A 48 9.99 -4.60 -1.94
CA GLY A 48 11.09 -3.74 -2.39
C GLY A 48 10.70 -2.28 -2.61
N ALA A 49 9.65 -1.80 -1.92
CA ALA A 49 9.22 -0.42 -2.05
C ALA A 49 10.21 0.55 -1.38
N LYS A 50 10.35 1.75 -1.96
CA LYS A 50 11.24 2.81 -1.48
C LYS A 50 10.46 3.92 -0.80
N VAL A 51 11.17 4.74 -0.04
CA VAL A 51 10.61 5.94 0.59
C VAL A 51 10.00 6.85 -0.48
N GLY A 52 8.73 7.22 -0.31
CA GLY A 52 7.97 8.02 -1.27
C GLY A 52 7.06 7.21 -2.22
N ASP A 53 7.22 5.89 -2.27
CA ASP A 53 6.34 5.02 -3.06
C ASP A 53 4.97 4.87 -2.40
N ILE A 54 3.96 4.62 -3.24
CA ILE A 54 2.59 4.33 -2.79
C ILE A 54 2.32 2.85 -2.96
N ILE A 55 1.94 2.20 -1.86
CA ILE A 55 1.54 0.80 -1.83
C ILE A 55 0.03 0.73 -1.90
N LYS A 56 -0.47 -0.03 -2.87
CA LYS A 56 -1.86 -0.45 -2.97
C LYS A 56 -2.03 -1.75 -2.19
N ILE A 57 -2.98 -1.76 -1.28
CA ILE A 57 -3.32 -2.90 -0.43
C ILE A 57 -4.73 -3.33 -0.79
N THR A 58 -4.85 -4.50 -1.42
CA THR A 58 -6.13 -5.11 -1.80
C THR A 58 -6.47 -6.20 -0.79
N ARG A 59 -7.54 -5.98 -0.04
CA ARG A 59 -8.06 -6.91 0.98
C ARG A 59 -9.44 -7.40 0.56
N GLU A 60 -9.68 -8.70 0.64
CA GLU A 60 -11.03 -9.23 0.61
C GLU A 60 -11.72 -8.92 1.95
N SER A 61 -12.85 -8.22 1.88
CA SER A 61 -13.69 -7.90 3.02
C SER A 61 -14.99 -8.70 2.93
N PRO A 62 -15.38 -9.44 3.97
CA PRO A 62 -16.62 -10.22 3.97
C PRO A 62 -17.88 -9.34 3.83
N THR A 63 -17.79 -8.04 4.12
CA THR A 63 -18.91 -7.10 4.01
C THR A 63 -18.96 -6.32 2.70
N ALA A 64 -17.81 -6.10 2.05
CA ALA A 64 -17.67 -5.20 0.91
C ALA A 64 -17.08 -5.87 -0.34
N GLY A 65 -16.82 -7.18 -0.29
CA GLY A 65 -16.13 -7.92 -1.35
C GLY A 65 -14.64 -7.59 -1.38
N GLU A 66 -14.27 -6.51 -2.05
CA GLU A 66 -12.88 -6.07 -2.18
C GLU A 66 -12.72 -4.63 -1.67
N SER A 67 -11.73 -4.42 -0.79
CA SER A 67 -11.38 -3.10 -0.27
C SER A 67 -9.95 -2.75 -0.63
N ILE A 68 -9.78 -1.61 -1.30
CA ILE A 68 -8.49 -1.10 -1.75
C ILE A 68 -8.07 0.05 -0.85
N PHE A 69 -6.87 -0.06 -0.27
CA PHE A 69 -6.24 0.99 0.52
C PHE A 69 -4.93 1.44 -0.14
N TYR A 70 -4.59 2.72 0.01
CA TYR A 70 -3.34 3.28 -0.47
C TYR A 70 -2.53 3.79 0.72
N ARG A 71 -1.24 3.44 0.79
CA ARG A 71 -0.32 3.88 1.85
C ARG A 71 0.98 4.42 1.27
N VAL A 72 1.57 5.43 1.89
CA VAL A 72 2.85 6.02 1.46
C VAL A 72 4.00 5.49 2.32
N VAL A 73 5.09 5.08 1.70
CA VAL A 73 6.29 4.59 2.40
C VAL A 73 7.09 5.78 2.95
N VAL A 74 7.42 5.75 4.24
CA VAL A 74 8.24 6.76 4.92
C VAL A 74 9.43 6.11 5.62
N SER A 75 10.53 6.85 5.75
CA SER A 75 11.77 6.36 6.39
C SER A 75 11.71 6.45 7.91
N GLU A 76 11.17 7.55 8.44
CA GLU A 76 10.81 7.84 9.83
C GLU A 76 10.12 9.22 9.83
#